data_AF-A0A535XM29-F1
#
_entry.id   AF-A0A535XM29-F1
#
_cell.length_a   1.000
_cell.length_b   1.000
_cell.length_c   1.000
_cell.angle_alpha   90.00
_cell.angle_beta   90.00
_cell.angle_gamma   90.00
#
_symmetry.space_group_name_H-M   'P 1'
#
loop_
_entity.id
_entity.type
_entity.pdbx_description
1 polymer ?
#
loop_
_entity_poly.entity_id
_entity_poly.type
_entity_poly.pdbx_seq_one_letter_code
_entity_poly.pdbx_strand_id
1 'polypeptide(L)'
;ENGTLVPLLAAPIRDFDIVLGKLVGMVVPVMVAVVVTLAAGYALAAYRYGADRVAHALTPELLYALLVLSLLYLVTTGSITMIVAARVKTSRAAQQIAGLVIALSAVVFAGLGFVASQLGEGWPLLALGVGLVVLDVLALELARRVWQREEVIGRV
;
A
#
# COMPACT_ATOMS: atom_id res chain seq x y z
N GLU A 1 -5.63 -2.67 21.87
CA GLU A 1 -6.07 -3.78 22.73
C GLU A 1 -4.96 -4.55 23.45
N ASN A 2 -3.67 -4.44 23.12
CA ASN A 2 -2.61 -5.17 23.86
C ASN A 2 -1.88 -4.38 24.96
N GLY A 3 -2.35 -3.19 25.39
CA GLY A 3 -1.66 -2.41 26.44
C GLY A 3 -0.21 -2.00 26.09
N THR A 4 0.25 -2.22 24.86
CA THR A 4 1.63 -1.98 24.40
C THR A 4 1.97 -0.51 24.14
N LEU A 5 0.99 0.40 24.25
CA LEU A 5 1.20 1.83 24.04
C LEU A 5 1.88 2.50 25.25
N VAL A 6 1.63 2.02 26.47
CA VAL A 6 2.20 2.60 27.70
C VAL A 6 3.72 2.38 27.80
N PRO A 7 4.29 1.19 27.47
CA PRO A 7 5.74 1.00 27.45
C PRO A 7 6.44 1.72 26.29
N LEU A 8 5.79 1.83 25.12
CA LEU A 8 6.37 2.49 23.94
C LEU A 8 6.41 4.02 24.06
N LEU A 9 5.47 4.63 24.79
CA LEU A 9 5.48 6.08 25.10
C LEU A 9 6.57 6.46 26.13
N ALA A 10 7.05 5.50 26.92
CA ALA A 10 8.11 5.68 27.91
C ALA A 10 9.53 5.55 27.32
N ALA A 11 9.66 5.03 26.10
CA ALA A 11 10.94 4.92 25.40
C ALA A 11 11.20 6.20 24.57
N PRO A 12 12.45 6.69 24.47
CA PRO A 12 12.81 7.89 23.70
C PRO A 12 12.86 7.57 22.20
N ILE A 13 11.77 7.06 21.65
CA ILE A 13 11.64 6.69 20.24
C ILE A 13 10.91 7.83 19.53
N ARG A 14 11.42 8.32 18.39
CA ARG A 14 10.72 9.34 17.62
C ARG A 14 9.42 8.75 17.07
N ASP A 15 8.35 9.55 17.03
CA ASP A 15 7.06 9.13 16.48
C ASP A 15 7.19 8.64 15.02
N PHE A 16 8.15 9.20 14.28
CA PHE A 16 8.52 8.77 12.93
C PHE A 16 9.00 7.31 12.88
N ASP A 17 9.83 6.88 13.84
CA ASP A 17 10.38 5.52 13.88
C ASP A 17 9.28 4.49 14.20
N ILE A 18 8.27 4.88 14.99
CA ILE A 18 7.11 4.04 15.30
C ILE A 18 6.21 3.87 14.07
N VAL A 19 5.91 4.96 13.37
CA VAL A 19 5.09 4.91 12.14
C VAL A 19 5.83 4.15 11.04
N LEU A 20 7.12 4.41 10.87
CA LEU A 20 7.96 3.71 9.89
C LEU A 20 8.07 2.22 10.22
N GLY A 21 8.29 1.86 11.49
CA GLY A 21 8.34 0.47 11.93
C GLY A 21 7.02 -0.29 11.68
N LYS A 22 5.88 0.35 11.90
CA LYS A 22 4.56 -0.21 11.55
C LYS A 22 4.38 -0.39 10.05
N LEU A 23 4.79 0.60 9.25
CA LEU A 23 4.76 0.50 7.79
C LEU A 23 5.64 -0.63 7.29
N VAL A 24 6.89 -0.73 7.73
CA VAL A 24 7.80 -1.80 7.32
C VAL A 24 7.26 -3.17 7.73
N GLY A 25 6.76 -3.30 8.96
CA GLY A 25 6.16 -4.54 9.46
C GLY A 25 4.93 -4.99 8.67
N MET A 26 4.21 -4.05 8.05
CA MET A 26 3.09 -4.34 7.14
C MET A 26 3.55 -4.59 5.70
N VAL A 27 4.51 -3.80 5.20
CA VAL A 27 4.95 -3.80 3.81
C VAL A 27 5.63 -5.12 3.44
N VAL A 28 6.52 -5.61 4.30
CA VAL A 28 7.31 -6.82 4.02
C VAL A 28 6.42 -8.06 3.73
N PRO A 29 5.51 -8.49 4.62
CA PRO A 29 4.70 -9.68 4.36
C PRO A 29 3.78 -9.52 3.13
N VAL A 30 3.28 -8.31 2.87
CA VAL A 30 2.41 -8.05 1.72
C VAL A 30 3.20 -8.06 0.41
N MET A 31 4.40 -7.47 0.37
CA MET A 31 5.24 -7.51 -0.82
C MET A 31 5.70 -8.94 -1.16
N VAL A 32 5.96 -9.78 -0.16
CA VAL A 32 6.20 -11.21 -0.38
C VAL A 32 4.98 -11.86 -1.04
N ALA A 33 3.78 -11.59 -0.53
CA ALA A 33 2.55 -12.11 -1.14
C ALA A 33 2.36 -11.62 -2.58
N VAL A 34 2.66 -10.35 -2.88
CA VAL A 34 2.60 -9.78 -4.24
C VAL A 34 3.57 -10.51 -5.17
N VAL A 35 4.83 -10.69 -4.78
CA VAL A 35 5.82 -11.41 -5.59
C VAL A 35 5.39 -12.85 -5.85
N VAL A 36 4.94 -13.56 -4.81
CA VAL A 36 4.50 -14.95 -4.92
C VAL A 36 3.29 -15.08 -5.85
N THR A 37 2.28 -14.22 -5.70
CA THR A 37 1.08 -14.23 -6.53
C THR A 37 1.37 -13.83 -7.97
N LEU A 38 2.23 -12.84 -8.20
CA LEU A 38 2.66 -12.45 -9.54
C LEU A 38 3.45 -13.57 -10.23
N ALA A 39 4.39 -14.20 -9.53
CA ALA A 39 5.17 -15.32 -10.05
C ALA A 39 4.28 -16.53 -10.37
N ALA A 40 3.35 -16.88 -9.47
CA ALA A 40 2.39 -17.96 -9.69
C ALA A 40 1.46 -17.67 -10.88
N GLY A 41 0.97 -16.43 -11.00
CA GLY A 41 0.15 -15.99 -12.11
C GLY A 41 0.89 -16.04 -13.45
N TYR A 42 2.14 -15.60 -13.48
CA TYR A 42 3.00 -15.69 -14.66
C TYR A 42 3.23 -17.15 -15.07
N ALA A 43 3.60 -18.02 -14.12
CA ALA A 43 3.84 -19.43 -14.39
C ALA A 43 2.58 -20.16 -14.91
N LEU A 44 1.42 -19.88 -14.31
CA LEU A 44 0.13 -20.44 -14.74
C LEU A 44 -0.24 -19.95 -16.15
N ALA A 45 -0.04 -18.67 -16.45
CA ALA A 45 -0.26 -18.11 -17.77
C ALA A 45 0.68 -18.74 -18.81
N ALA A 46 1.96 -18.88 -18.49
CA ALA A 46 2.97 -19.47 -19.37
C ALA A 46 2.62 -20.95 -19.68
N TYR A 47 2.17 -21.70 -18.66
CA TYR A 47 1.70 -23.06 -18.83
C TYR A 47 0.46 -23.15 -19.75
N ARG A 48 -0.49 -22.21 -19.61
CA ARG A 48 -1.77 -22.25 -20.33
C ARG A 48 -1.72 -21.69 -21.75
N TYR A 49 -0.91 -20.65 -21.99
CA TYR A 49 -0.91 -19.86 -23.23
C TYR A 49 0.42 -19.95 -24.01
N GLY A 50 1.45 -20.55 -23.40
CA GLY A 50 2.80 -20.69 -23.94
C GLY A 50 3.73 -19.58 -23.42
N ALA A 51 4.95 -19.97 -23.06
CA ALA A 51 5.94 -19.06 -22.45
C ALA A 51 6.27 -17.85 -23.34
N ASP A 52 6.46 -18.06 -24.65
CA ASP A 52 6.85 -16.98 -25.57
C ASP A 52 5.78 -15.89 -25.69
N ARG A 53 4.50 -16.28 -25.74
CA ARG A 53 3.38 -15.33 -25.82
C ARG A 53 3.28 -14.51 -24.53
N VAL A 54 3.45 -15.16 -23.39
CA VAL A 54 3.38 -14.49 -22.09
C VAL A 54 4.58 -13.58 -21.89
N ALA A 55 5.79 -13.98 -22.29
CA ALA A 55 6.97 -13.14 -22.22
C ALA A 55 6.88 -11.90 -23.13
N HIS A 56 6.21 -12.01 -24.28
CA HIS A 56 5.91 -10.86 -25.15
C HIS A 56 4.86 -9.92 -24.54
N ALA A 57 3.85 -10.45 -23.85
CA ALA A 57 2.77 -9.65 -23.28
C ALA A 57 3.14 -9.03 -21.91
N LEU A 58 3.87 -9.78 -21.08
CA LEU A 58 4.35 -9.38 -19.75
C LEU A 58 5.87 -9.23 -19.82
N THR A 59 6.32 -8.14 -20.43
CA THR A 59 7.75 -7.86 -20.54
C THR A 59 8.38 -7.63 -19.16
N PRO A 60 9.71 -7.83 -19.00
CA PRO A 60 10.38 -7.59 -17.73
C PRO A 60 10.16 -6.18 -17.17
N GLU A 61 10.08 -5.17 -18.04
CA GLU A 61 9.81 -3.78 -17.67
C GLU A 61 8.41 -3.61 -17.08
N LEU A 62 7.41 -4.29 -17.66
CA LEU A 62 6.03 -4.26 -17.18
C LEU A 62 5.90 -4.99 -15.83
N LEU A 63 6.56 -6.14 -15.68
CA LEU A 63 6.60 -6.85 -14.39
C LEU A 63 7.26 -6.00 -13.30
N TYR A 64 8.36 -5.32 -13.64
CA TYR A 64 9.02 -4.38 -12.72
C TYR A 64 8.09 -3.20 -12.37
N ALA A 65 7.42 -2.61 -13.36
CA ALA A 65 6.47 -1.53 -13.14
C ALA A 65 5.32 -1.96 -12.23
N LEU A 66 4.74 -3.16 -12.43
CA LEU A 66 3.70 -3.72 -11.57
C LEU A 66 4.18 -3.89 -10.12
N LEU A 67 5.42 -4.34 -9.91
CA LEU A 67 6.00 -4.50 -8.59
C LEU A 67 6.14 -3.14 -7.88
N VAL A 68 6.68 -2.14 -8.58
CA VAL A 68 6.86 -0.78 -8.05
C VAL A 68 5.51 -0.13 -7.76
N LEU A 69 4.55 -0.24 -8.69
CA LEU A 69 3.19 0.27 -8.52
C LEU A 69 2.48 -0.37 -7.32
N SER A 70 2.67 -1.68 -7.12
CA SER A 70 2.11 -2.40 -5.97
C SER A 70 2.70 -1.89 -4.66
N LEU A 71 4.00 -1.62 -4.62
CA LEU A 71 4.67 -1.07 -3.44
C LEU A 71 4.13 0.33 -3.10
N LEU A 72 4.05 1.22 -4.09
CA LEU A 72 3.53 2.58 -3.88
C LEU A 72 2.06 2.54 -3.43
N TYR A 73 1.22 1.74 -4.10
CA TYR A 73 -0.17 1.56 -3.70
C TYR A 73 -0.32 1.02 -2.26
N LEU A 74 0.56 0.11 -1.86
CA LEU A 74 0.60 -0.43 -0.51
C LEU A 74 0.94 0.63 0.54
N VAL A 75 1.90 1.51 0.23
CA VAL A 75 2.24 2.65 1.10
C VAL A 75 1.07 3.62 1.21
N THR A 76 0.39 3.92 0.10
CA THR A 76 -0.78 4.82 0.09
C THR A 76 -1.90 4.24 0.96
N THR A 77 -2.29 2.99 0.71
CA THR A 77 -3.39 2.33 1.43
C THR A 77 -3.06 2.06 2.89
N GLY A 78 -1.81 1.71 3.20
CA GLY A 78 -1.32 1.59 4.58
C GLY A 78 -1.43 2.91 5.33
N SER A 79 -1.02 4.01 4.70
CA SER A 79 -1.11 5.36 5.28
C SER A 79 -2.55 5.77 5.56
N ILE A 80 -3.46 5.55 4.59
CA ILE A 80 -4.89 5.84 4.78
C ILE A 80 -5.49 4.98 5.89
N THR A 81 -5.14 3.68 5.94
CA THR A 81 -5.63 2.76 6.98
C THR A 81 -5.20 3.22 8.37
N MET A 82 -3.96 3.70 8.52
CA MET A 82 -3.49 4.28 9.78
C MET A 82 -4.26 5.55 10.17
N ILE A 83 -4.56 6.44 9.21
CA ILE A 83 -5.38 7.63 9.45
C ILE A 83 -6.78 7.25 9.93
N VAL A 84 -7.42 6.28 9.26
CA VAL A 84 -8.76 5.77 9.65
C VAL A 84 -8.70 5.17 11.06
N ALA A 85 -7.71 4.33 11.35
CA ALA A 85 -7.55 3.70 12.65
C ALA A 85 -7.36 4.73 13.79
N ALA A 86 -6.70 5.85 13.51
CA ALA A 86 -6.55 6.93 14.49
C ALA A 86 -7.87 7.67 14.80
N ARG A 87 -8.79 7.76 13.82
CA ARG A 87 -10.06 8.49 13.97
C ARG A 87 -11.17 7.66 14.61
N VAL A 88 -11.15 6.34 14.42
CA VAL A 88 -12.24 5.45 14.82
C VAL A 88 -12.01 4.89 16.23
N LYS A 89 -13.08 4.81 17.03
CA LYS A 89 -13.00 4.39 18.45
C LYS A 89 -12.87 2.88 18.64
N THR A 90 -13.31 2.07 17.67
CA THR A 90 -13.34 0.62 17.78
C THR A 90 -12.58 -0.05 16.62
N SER A 91 -11.87 -1.14 16.95
CA SER A 91 -11.07 -1.90 15.97
C SER A 91 -11.92 -2.43 14.81
N ARG A 92 -13.12 -2.93 15.11
CA ARG A 92 -14.07 -3.45 14.11
C ARG A 92 -14.47 -2.40 13.08
N ALA A 93 -14.83 -1.19 13.53
CA ALA A 93 -15.24 -0.12 12.61
C ALA A 93 -14.06 0.38 11.78
N ALA A 94 -12.85 0.47 12.37
CA ALA A 94 -11.64 0.81 11.63
C ALA A 94 -11.37 -0.21 10.51
N GLN A 95 -11.52 -1.50 10.79
CA GLN A 95 -11.28 -2.56 9.82
C GLN A 95 -12.32 -2.58 8.69
N GLN A 96 -13.59 -2.31 8.98
CA GLN A 96 -14.64 -2.20 7.95
C GLN A 96 -14.41 -1.00 7.02
N ILE A 97 -14.07 0.16 7.58
CA ILE A 97 -13.80 1.36 6.80
C ILE A 97 -12.52 1.17 5.99
N ALA A 98 -11.44 0.65 6.59
CA ALA A 98 -10.20 0.36 5.89
C ALA A 98 -10.42 -0.66 4.75
N GLY A 99 -11.16 -1.74 5.01
CA GLY A 99 -11.50 -2.72 3.98
C GLY A 99 -12.29 -2.11 2.81
N LEU A 100 -13.25 -1.24 3.09
CA LEU A 100 -14.01 -0.53 2.06
C LEU A 100 -13.11 0.41 1.24
N VAL A 101 -12.24 1.17 1.90
CA VAL A 101 -11.28 2.08 1.25
C VAL A 101 -10.31 1.30 0.37
N ILE A 102 -9.76 0.19 0.85
CA ILE A 102 -8.87 -0.68 0.08
C ILE A 102 -9.61 -1.24 -1.14
N ALA A 103 -10.85 -1.71 -0.98
CA ALA A 103 -11.62 -2.25 -2.10
C ALA A 103 -11.92 -1.19 -3.17
N LEU A 104 -12.38 0.00 -2.77
CA LEU A 104 -12.68 1.09 -3.69
C LEU A 104 -11.42 1.60 -4.39
N SER A 105 -10.34 1.80 -3.65
CA SER A 105 -9.07 2.24 -4.23
C SER A 105 -8.49 1.19 -5.18
N ALA A 106 -8.59 -0.11 -4.87
CA ALA A 106 -8.14 -1.17 -5.78
C ALA A 106 -8.85 -1.10 -7.14
N VAL A 107 -10.17 -0.87 -7.15
CA VAL A 107 -10.94 -0.70 -8.39
C VAL A 107 -10.48 0.53 -9.18
N VAL A 108 -10.28 1.66 -8.51
CA VAL A 108 -9.82 2.90 -9.15
C VAL A 108 -8.42 2.71 -9.75
N PHE A 109 -7.47 2.17 -8.98
CA PHE A 109 -6.10 1.97 -9.45
C PHE A 109 -5.99 0.90 -10.54
N ALA A 110 -6.79 -0.16 -10.48
CA ALA A 110 -6.88 -1.14 -11.57
C ALA A 110 -7.39 -0.49 -12.86
N GLY A 111 -8.43 0.36 -12.77
CA GLY A 111 -8.95 1.11 -13.91
C GLY A 111 -7.93 2.09 -14.49
N LEU A 112 -7.26 2.87 -13.64
CA LEU A 112 -6.22 3.81 -14.06
C LEU A 112 -5.02 3.08 -14.69
N GLY A 113 -4.58 1.96 -14.11
CA GLY A 113 -3.51 1.13 -14.65
C GLY A 113 -3.86 0.53 -16.01
N PHE A 114 -5.10 0.06 -16.16
CA PHE A 114 -5.60 -0.45 -17.45
C PHE A 114 -5.59 0.65 -18.51
N VAL A 115 -6.16 1.82 -18.22
CA VAL A 115 -6.15 2.97 -19.16
C VAL A 115 -4.72 3.38 -19.50
N ALA A 116 -3.84 3.46 -18.51
CA ALA A 116 -2.44 3.80 -18.71
C ALA A 116 -1.71 2.80 -19.63
N SER A 117 -2.04 1.51 -19.55
CA SER A 117 -1.47 0.48 -20.44
C SER A 117 -1.94 0.56 -21.89
N GLN A 118 -3.13 1.12 -22.16
CA GLN A 118 -3.68 1.24 -23.53
C GLN A 118 -3.12 2.44 -24.30
N LEU A 119 -2.54 3.42 -23.60
CA LEU A 119 -2.09 4.70 -24.17
C LEU A 119 -0.66 4.65 -24.77
N GLY A 120 -0.10 3.44 -24.97
CA GLY A 120 0.92 3.15 -25.98
C GLY A 120 2.38 3.52 -25.69
N GLU A 121 2.68 4.51 -24.84
CA GLU A 121 4.05 5.06 -24.76
C GLU A 121 4.72 5.00 -23.37
N GLY A 122 4.16 4.27 -22.41
CA GLY A 122 4.75 4.11 -21.06
C GLY A 122 4.75 5.36 -20.18
N TRP A 123 4.73 6.57 -20.76
CA TRP A 123 4.52 7.85 -20.08
C TRP A 123 3.32 7.88 -19.13
N PRO A 124 2.17 7.28 -19.47
CA PRO A 124 1.01 7.26 -18.56
C PRO A 124 1.28 6.43 -17.29
N LEU A 125 2.01 5.32 -17.39
CA LEU A 125 2.41 4.51 -16.24
C LEU A 125 3.42 5.25 -15.36
N LEU A 126 4.36 5.96 -15.99
CA LEU A 126 5.31 6.82 -15.27
C LEU A 126 4.59 7.96 -14.54
N ALA A 127 3.65 8.64 -15.19
CA ALA A 127 2.84 9.68 -14.58
C ALA A 127 2.02 9.15 -13.38
N LEU A 128 1.45 7.94 -13.51
CA LEU A 128 0.73 7.28 -12.43
C LEU A 128 1.66 6.95 -11.25
N GLY A 129 2.88 6.46 -11.53
CA GLY A 129 3.90 6.21 -10.51
C GLY A 129 4.33 7.49 -9.79
N VAL A 130 4.59 8.58 -10.52
CA VAL A 130 4.92 9.89 -9.93
C VAL A 130 3.76 10.42 -9.08
N GLY A 131 2.52 10.32 -9.57
CA GLY A 131 1.34 10.72 -8.83
C GLY A 131 1.16 9.93 -7.53
N LEU A 132 1.44 8.63 -7.56
CA LEU A 132 1.44 7.78 -6.36
C LEU A 132 2.53 8.17 -5.36
N VAL A 133 3.76 8.46 -5.81
CA VAL A 133 4.83 8.95 -4.91
C VAL A 133 4.40 10.24 -4.22
N VAL A 134 3.79 11.18 -4.96
CA VAL A 134 3.27 12.42 -4.36
C VAL A 134 2.17 12.11 -3.34
N LEU A 135 1.24 11.22 -3.67
CA LEU A 135 0.19 10.77 -2.75
C LEU A 135 0.76 10.11 -1.49
N ASP A 136 1.79 9.28 -1.62
CA ASP A 136 2.45 8.61 -0.49
C ASP A 136 3.06 9.63 0.45
N VAL A 137 3.81 10.60 -0.07
CA VAL A 137 4.41 11.68 0.72
C VAL A 137 3.32 12.46 1.46
N LEU A 138 2.24 12.84 0.78
CA LEU A 138 1.13 13.56 1.39
C LEU A 138 0.38 12.72 2.43
N ALA A 139 0.13 11.44 2.15
CA ALA A 139 -0.59 10.54 3.04
C ALA A 139 0.23 10.25 4.29
N LEU A 140 1.55 10.06 4.18
CA LEU A 140 2.45 9.89 5.31
C LEU A 140 2.53 11.14 6.17
N GLU A 141 2.62 12.32 5.54
CA GLU A 141 2.60 13.61 6.23
C GLU A 141 1.26 13.82 6.98
N LEU A 142 0.13 13.47 6.37
CA LEU A 142 -1.18 13.51 7.01
C LEU A 142 -1.32 12.49 8.14
N ALA A 143 -0.86 11.26 7.93
CA ALA A 143 -0.84 10.22 8.96
C ALA A 143 -0.03 10.68 10.18
N ARG A 144 1.12 11.31 9.94
CA ARG A 144 1.92 11.93 11.00
C ARG A 144 1.17 13.04 11.73
N ARG A 145 0.51 13.95 11.01
CA ARG A 145 -0.24 15.07 11.61
C ARG A 145 -1.47 14.63 12.38
N VAL A 146 -2.13 13.56 11.94
CA VAL A 146 -3.30 12.99 12.62
C VAL A 146 -2.87 12.20 13.86
N TRP A 147 -1.67 11.63 13.85
CA TRP A 147 -1.05 10.98 15.01
C TRP A 147 -0.53 12.03 16.02
N GLN A 148 -1.42 12.82 16.62
CA GLN A 148 -1.07 13.70 17.74
C GLN A 148 -1.17 12.92 19.06
N ARG A 149 -0.05 12.86 19.79
CA ARG A 149 0.17 12.19 21.09
C ARG A 149 -0.95 12.40 22.13
N GLU A 150 -1.68 13.50 22.06
CA GLU A 150 -2.60 13.95 23.11
C GLU A 150 -3.94 13.18 23.14
N GLU A 151 -4.50 12.77 22.00
CA GLU A 151 -5.79 12.04 21.98
C GLU A 151 -5.66 10.54 22.33
N VAL A 152 -4.49 9.95 22.13
CA VAL A 152 -4.25 8.53 22.47
C VAL A 152 -4.07 8.37 23.98
N ILE A 153 -3.44 9.33 24.66
CA ILE A 153 -3.28 9.33 26.13
C ILE A 153 -4.62 9.59 26.84
N GLY A 154 -5.50 10.42 26.27
CA GLY A 154 -6.82 10.71 26.84
C GLY A 154 -7.86 9.60 26.69
N ARG A 155 -7.57 8.52 25.96
CA ARG A 155 -8.47 7.37 25.74
C ARG A 155 -8.02 6.08 26.43
N VAL A 156 -6.90 6.09 27.17
CA VAL A 156 -6.47 4.99 28.05
C VAL A 156 -6.98 5.24 29.46
#